data_AF-A0A2W4VTP5-F1
#
_entry.id   AF-A0A2W4VTP5-F1
#
_cell.length_a   1.000
_cell.length_b   1.000
_cell.length_c   1.000
_cell.angle_alpha   90.00
_cell.angle_beta   90.00
_cell.angle_gamma   90.00
#
_symmetry.space_group_name_H-M   'P 1'
#
loop_
_entity.id
_entity.type
_entity.pdbx_description
1 polymer ?
#
loop_
_entity_poly.entity_id
_entity_poly.type
_entity_poly.pdbx_seq_one_letter_code
_entity_poly.pdbx_strand_id
1 'polypeptide(L)'
;MPKASGFGQVSGQPKKKKKAPNKREVAASKYDEMKDKGLPEFNIFIRIKGKEWVPAGSMAVERSNQISRAIFQQEAELLKGAIRLYPILRKFKDNLEYGYRLKEFPDEEVTVAVMPEPTIGDKVKYAFTRAKEYFNSVTKKKESK
;
A
#
# COMPACT_ATOMS: atom_id res chain seq x y z
N MET A 1 4.29 -42.64 -52.11
CA MET A 1 5.17 -41.70 -51.37
C MET A 1 4.43 -40.37 -51.19
N PRO A 2 4.63 -39.65 -50.08
CA PRO A 2 3.58 -39.05 -49.25
C PRO A 2 3.31 -37.57 -49.52
N LYS A 3 2.16 -37.06 -49.06
CA LYS A 3 2.09 -35.77 -48.33
C LYS A 3 0.76 -35.63 -47.57
N ALA A 4 0.88 -35.63 -46.26
CA ALA A 4 -0.18 -35.32 -45.31
C ALA A 4 -0.62 -33.85 -45.49
N SER A 5 -1.93 -33.63 -45.50
CA SER A 5 -2.50 -32.30 -45.26
C SER A 5 -3.42 -32.40 -44.06
N GLY A 6 -2.84 -32.14 -42.89
CA GLY A 6 -3.58 -31.92 -41.67
C GLY A 6 -4.33 -30.61 -41.77
N PHE A 7 -5.66 -30.68 -41.73
CA PHE A 7 -6.51 -29.52 -41.40
C PHE A 7 -7.20 -29.82 -40.09
N GLY A 8 -6.39 -29.89 -39.03
CA GLY A 8 -6.87 -29.74 -37.67
C GLY A 8 -7.41 -28.33 -37.53
N GLN A 9 -8.73 -28.23 -37.38
CA GLN A 9 -9.47 -27.06 -36.95
C GLN A 9 -8.68 -26.33 -35.86
N VAL A 10 -8.14 -25.14 -36.19
CA VAL A 10 -7.55 -24.27 -35.18
C VAL A 10 -8.65 -23.87 -34.22
N SER A 11 -8.76 -24.61 -33.12
CA SER A 11 -9.54 -24.26 -31.96
C SER A 11 -9.15 -22.83 -31.60
N GLY A 12 -10.08 -21.88 -31.77
CA GLY A 12 -9.89 -20.51 -31.33
C GLY A 12 -9.43 -20.55 -29.89
N GLN A 13 -8.16 -20.18 -29.65
CA GLN A 13 -7.66 -20.09 -28.29
C GLN A 13 -8.58 -19.13 -27.54
N PRO A 14 -9.21 -19.54 -26.42
CA PRO A 14 -9.99 -18.64 -25.62
C PRO A 14 -9.03 -17.54 -25.15
N LYS A 15 -9.27 -16.29 -25.59
CA LYS A 15 -8.58 -15.11 -25.05
C LYS A 15 -8.66 -15.20 -23.54
N LYS A 16 -7.55 -15.57 -22.87
CA LYS A 16 -7.46 -15.61 -21.42
C LYS A 16 -7.95 -14.26 -20.91
N LYS A 17 -9.13 -14.23 -20.28
CA LYS A 17 -9.64 -13.04 -19.60
C LYS A 17 -8.53 -12.58 -18.66
N LYS A 18 -7.92 -11.42 -18.94
CA LYS A 18 -6.90 -10.84 -18.06
C LYS A 18 -7.56 -10.73 -16.68
N LYS A 19 -7.05 -11.49 -15.69
CA LYS A 19 -7.50 -11.33 -14.30
C LYS A 19 -7.25 -9.86 -13.95
N ALA A 20 -8.23 -9.22 -13.31
CA ALA A 20 -8.04 -7.88 -12.80
C ALA A 20 -6.77 -7.87 -11.94
N PRO A 21 -5.87 -6.88 -12.11
CA PRO A 21 -4.61 -6.88 -11.42
C PRO A 21 -4.85 -6.89 -9.91
N ASN A 22 -4.11 -7.74 -9.20
CA ASN A 22 -4.22 -7.80 -7.75
C ASN A 22 -3.72 -6.47 -7.16
N LYS A 23 -4.19 -6.07 -5.97
CA LYS A 23 -3.77 -4.84 -5.29
C LYS A 23 -2.24 -4.67 -5.22
N ARG A 24 -1.53 -5.78 -5.07
CA ARG A 24 -0.05 -5.82 -5.10
C ARG A 24 0.55 -5.45 -6.44
N GLU A 25 -0.02 -5.95 -7.54
CA GLU A 25 0.45 -5.62 -8.89
C GLU A 25 0.19 -4.15 -9.20
N VAL A 26 -0.99 -3.63 -8.81
CA VAL A 26 -1.29 -2.21 -8.94
C VAL A 26 -0.33 -1.34 -8.12
N ALA A 27 -0.03 -1.74 -6.89
CA ALA A 27 0.92 -1.02 -6.03
C ALA A 27 2.35 -1.05 -6.60
N ALA A 28 2.78 -2.20 -7.13
CA ALA A 28 4.09 -2.34 -7.78
C ALA A 28 4.19 -1.46 -9.03
N SER A 29 3.22 -1.53 -9.94
CA SER A 29 3.21 -0.68 -11.13
C SER A 29 3.22 0.82 -10.81
N LYS A 30 2.45 1.25 -9.80
CA LYS A 30 2.48 2.65 -9.35
C LYS A 30 3.84 3.05 -8.77
N TYR A 31 4.49 2.16 -8.03
CA TYR A 31 5.82 2.42 -7.51
C TYR A 31 6.84 2.57 -8.64
N ASP A 32 6.82 1.67 -9.62
CA ASP A 32 7.69 1.71 -10.80
C ASP A 32 7.45 3.00 -11.60
N GLU A 33 6.19 3.37 -11.83
CA GLU A 33 5.83 4.64 -12.50
C GLU A 33 6.34 5.88 -11.75
N MET A 34 6.28 5.88 -10.41
CA MET A 34 6.76 7.00 -9.61
C MET A 34 8.29 7.10 -9.65
N LYS A 35 8.96 5.95 -9.60
CA LYS A 35 10.41 5.85 -9.76
C LYS A 35 10.86 6.36 -11.13
N ASP A 36 10.20 5.95 -12.21
CA ASP A 36 10.52 6.37 -13.57
C ASP A 36 10.34 7.89 -13.76
N LYS A 37 9.43 8.51 -13.01
CA LYS A 37 9.23 9.96 -12.97
C LYS A 37 10.27 10.70 -12.11
N GLY A 38 11.20 9.99 -11.48
CA GLY A 38 12.19 10.57 -10.57
C GLY A 38 11.57 11.14 -9.29
N LEU A 39 10.40 10.62 -8.88
CA LEU A 39 9.76 11.04 -7.64
C LEU A 39 10.53 10.51 -6.42
N PRO A 40 10.50 11.22 -5.29
CA PRO A 40 11.31 10.86 -4.13
C PRO A 40 10.92 9.47 -3.59
N GLU A 41 11.95 8.62 -3.46
CA GLU A 41 11.86 7.28 -2.90
C GLU A 41 12.33 7.26 -1.45
N PHE A 42 11.55 6.61 -0.59
CA PHE A 42 11.85 6.46 0.83
C PHE A 42 11.94 4.99 1.22
N ASN A 43 12.92 4.68 2.06
CA ASN A 43 12.94 3.46 2.85
C ASN A 43 12.14 3.68 4.14
N ILE A 44 11.24 2.74 4.43
CA ILE A 44 10.37 2.77 5.60
C ILE A 44 10.91 1.78 6.64
N PHE A 45 11.00 2.27 7.86
CA PHE A 45 11.44 1.53 9.02
C PHE A 45 10.35 1.49 10.08
N ILE A 46 10.41 0.48 10.92
CA ILE A 46 9.58 0.34 12.11
C ILE A 46 10.46 -0.01 13.29
N ARG A 47 10.14 0.47 14.47
CA ARG A 47 10.80 0.05 15.70
C ARG A 47 9.78 -0.10 16.82
N ILE A 48 10.15 -0.89 17.81
CA ILE A 48 9.53 -0.78 19.13
C ILE A 48 10.15 0.46 19.77
N LYS A 49 9.34 1.31 20.43
CA LYS A 49 9.83 2.52 21.08
C LYS A 49 11.05 2.22 21.98
N GLY A 50 12.15 2.93 21.74
CA GLY A 50 13.43 2.73 22.45
C GLY A 50 14.30 1.57 21.96
N LYS A 51 13.94 0.91 20.85
CA LYS A 51 14.75 -0.14 20.20
C LYS A 51 15.28 0.31 18.84
N GLU A 52 16.08 -0.55 18.23
CA GLU A 52 16.64 -0.34 16.89
C GLU A 52 15.57 -0.38 15.79
N TRP A 53 15.85 0.35 14.70
CA TRP A 53 15.04 0.38 13.50
C TRP A 53 15.19 -0.91 12.70
N VAL A 54 14.06 -1.50 12.30
CA VAL A 54 14.04 -2.62 11.37
C VAL A 54 13.33 -2.24 10.07
N PRO A 55 13.75 -2.76 8.92
CA PRO A 55 13.14 -2.45 7.64
C PRO A 55 11.71 -2.98 7.56
N ALA A 56 10.78 -2.12 7.14
CA ALA A 56 9.37 -2.48 6.94
C ALA A 56 8.98 -2.50 5.44
N GLY A 57 9.62 -1.66 4.63
CA GLY A 57 9.37 -1.60 3.19
C GLY A 57 9.97 -0.36 2.52
N SER A 58 9.51 -0.05 1.31
CA SER A 58 9.87 1.16 0.57
C SER A 58 8.62 1.78 -0.04
N MET A 59 8.64 3.10 -0.23
CA MET A 59 7.52 3.85 -0.79
C MET A 59 8.02 5.06 -1.56
N ALA A 60 7.40 5.32 -2.71
CA ALA A 60 7.57 6.56 -3.43
C ALA A 60 6.33 7.43 -3.23
N VAL A 61 6.51 8.74 -3.16
CA VAL A 61 5.42 9.71 -2.96
C VAL A 61 5.59 10.89 -3.92
N GLU A 62 4.48 11.55 -4.27
CA GLU A 62 4.52 12.72 -5.16
C GLU A 62 5.25 13.91 -4.53
N ARG A 63 5.13 14.09 -3.21
CA ARG A 63 5.79 15.16 -2.47
C ARG A 63 6.35 14.62 -1.16
N SER A 64 7.59 14.99 -0.82
CA SER A 64 8.29 14.52 0.37
C SER A 64 7.52 14.78 1.67
N ASN A 65 6.78 15.90 1.76
CA ASN A 65 5.96 16.22 2.93
C ASN A 65 4.73 15.30 3.13
N GLN A 66 4.39 14.48 2.15
CA GLN A 66 3.28 13.52 2.24
C GLN A 66 3.71 12.15 2.77
N ILE A 67 5.02 11.89 2.93
CA ILE A 67 5.53 10.57 3.30
C ILE A 67 4.94 10.06 4.61
N SER A 68 4.89 10.90 5.65
CA SER A 68 4.30 10.51 6.93
C SER A 68 2.86 10.07 6.78
N ARG A 69 2.06 10.83 6.02
CA ARG A 69 0.66 10.49 5.74
C ARG A 69 0.55 9.17 4.98
N ALA A 70 1.38 8.99 3.96
CA ALA A 70 1.35 7.80 3.11
C ALA A 70 1.73 6.52 3.90
N ILE A 71 2.68 6.62 4.84
CA ILE A 71 3.04 5.54 5.76
C ILE A 71 1.83 5.12 6.60
N PHE A 72 1.14 6.07 7.23
CA PHE A 72 -0.04 5.75 8.06
C PHE A 72 -1.24 5.27 7.25
N GLN A 73 -1.37 5.68 5.97
CA GLN A 73 -2.40 5.15 5.09
C GLN A 73 -2.18 3.67 4.73
N GLN A 74 -0.92 3.26 4.58
CA GLN A 74 -0.53 1.89 4.20
C GLN A 74 0.00 1.07 5.38
N GLU A 75 -0.23 1.54 6.61
CA GLU A 75 0.35 1.01 7.84
C GLU A 75 0.10 -0.50 7.99
N ALA A 76 -1.13 -0.95 7.75
CA ALA A 76 -1.50 -2.35 7.91
C ALA A 76 -0.71 -3.29 6.98
N GLU A 77 -0.38 -2.85 5.76
CA GLU A 77 0.42 -3.66 4.83
C GLU A 77 1.90 -3.63 5.18
N LEU A 78 2.43 -2.47 5.56
CA LEU A 78 3.81 -2.30 6.04
C LEU A 78 4.05 -3.16 7.29
N LEU A 79 3.17 -3.06 8.28
CA LEU A 79 3.21 -3.85 9.50
C LEU A 79 3.10 -5.35 9.21
N LYS A 80 2.24 -5.74 8.27
CA LYS A 80 2.12 -7.15 7.86
C LYS A 80 3.41 -7.68 7.23
N GLY A 81 4.07 -6.88 6.39
CA GLY A 81 5.37 -7.19 5.80
C GLY A 81 6.45 -7.30 6.89
N ALA A 82 6.53 -6.29 7.76
CA ALA A 82 7.49 -6.25 8.85
C ALA A 82 7.31 -7.43 9.83
N ILE A 83 6.07 -7.75 10.23
CA ILE A 83 5.76 -8.89 11.12
C ILE A 83 6.20 -10.23 10.51
N ARG A 84 6.15 -10.37 9.18
CA ARG A 84 6.59 -11.60 8.51
C ARG A 84 8.10 -11.83 8.71
N LEU A 85 8.88 -10.75 8.70
CA LEU A 85 10.33 -10.77 8.90
C LEU A 85 10.69 -10.75 10.39
N TYR A 86 9.94 -10.00 11.19
CA TYR A 86 10.16 -9.74 12.61
C TYR A 86 8.89 -10.06 13.43
N PRO A 87 8.62 -11.34 13.75
CA PRO A 87 7.41 -11.75 14.44
C PRO A 87 7.21 -11.09 15.81
N ILE A 88 8.30 -10.65 16.45
CA ILE A 88 8.28 -9.95 17.75
C ILE A 88 7.41 -8.69 17.73
N LEU A 89 7.30 -8.02 16.58
CA LEU A 89 6.49 -6.81 16.41
C LEU A 89 5.00 -7.05 16.69
N ARG A 90 4.50 -8.30 16.57
CA ARG A 90 3.10 -8.63 16.89
C ARG A 90 2.71 -8.32 18.33
N LYS A 91 3.66 -8.43 19.26
CA LYS A 91 3.40 -8.23 20.70
C LYS A 91 3.37 -6.76 21.10
N PHE A 92 3.94 -5.88 20.27
CA PHE A 92 4.18 -4.48 20.60
C PHE A 92 3.43 -3.53 19.68
N LYS A 93 2.35 -3.99 19.01
CA LYS A 93 1.62 -3.21 17.99
C LYS A 93 1.24 -1.81 18.45
N ASP A 94 0.85 -1.66 19.72
CA ASP A 94 0.42 -0.37 20.28
C ASP A 94 1.59 0.56 20.63
N ASN A 95 2.83 0.04 20.61
CA ASN A 95 4.07 0.74 20.97
C ASN A 95 5.09 0.76 19.80
N LEU A 96 4.59 0.72 18.56
CA LEU A 96 5.44 0.82 17.36
C LEU A 96 5.57 2.27 16.91
N GLU A 97 6.80 2.63 16.51
CA GLU A 97 7.10 3.88 15.84
C GLU A 97 7.49 3.58 14.39
N TYR A 98 7.02 4.42 13.48
CA TYR A 98 7.40 4.36 12.07
C TYR A 98 8.42 5.45 11.78
N GLY A 99 9.34 5.13 10.88
CA GLY A 99 10.37 6.04 10.45
C GLY A 99 10.57 5.94 8.95
N TYR A 100 11.14 6.99 8.37
CA TYR A 100 11.49 7.02 6.97
C TYR A 100 12.84 7.67 6.75
N ARG A 101 13.45 7.31 5.62
CA ARG A 101 14.68 7.90 5.13
C ARG A 101 14.68 7.93 3.62
N LEU A 102 15.22 8.97 3.01
CA LEU A 102 15.42 9.00 1.57
C LEU A 102 16.32 7.86 1.12
N LYS A 103 15.93 7.19 0.04
CA LYS A 103 16.70 6.07 -0.49
C LYS A 103 18.00 6.51 -1.14
N GLU A 104 18.03 7.74 -1.66
CA GLU A 104 19.20 8.39 -2.24
C GLU A 104 20.26 8.74 -1.18
N PHE A 105 19.85 8.91 0.08
CA PHE A 105 20.71 9.29 1.20
C PHE A 105 20.73 8.20 2.28
N PRO A 106 21.49 7.10 2.08
CA PRO A 106 21.53 5.98 3.03
C PRO A 106 22.25 6.32 4.35
N ASP A 107 23.04 7.38 4.38
CA ASP A 107 23.80 7.81 5.55
C ASP A 107 22.99 8.71 6.50
N GLU A 108 21.83 9.21 6.04
CA GLU A 108 20.96 10.02 6.88
C GLU A 108 20.34 9.20 8.02
N GLU A 109 20.02 9.91 9.10
CA GLU A 109 19.27 9.33 10.21
C GLU A 109 17.82 9.06 9.81
N VAL A 110 17.23 8.03 10.42
CA VAL A 110 15.82 7.71 10.20
C VAL A 110 14.95 8.76 10.90
N THR A 111 14.18 9.51 10.10
CA THR A 111 13.24 10.50 10.63
C THR A 111 11.97 9.81 11.09
N VAL A 112 11.52 10.10 12.31
CA VAL A 112 10.28 9.54 12.88
C VAL A 112 9.07 10.11 12.15
N ALA A 113 8.20 9.24 11.64
CA ALA A 113 6.93 9.62 11.04
C ALA A 113 5.95 10.01 12.15
N VAL A 114 5.52 11.28 12.14
CA VAL A 114 4.44 11.76 13.00
C VAL A 114 3.16 11.82 12.16
N MET A 115 2.05 11.34 12.73
CA MET A 115 0.76 11.46 12.08
C MET A 115 0.45 12.95 11.88
N PRO A 116 0.33 13.44 10.63
CA PRO A 116 0.06 14.85 10.42
C PRO A 116 -1.31 15.19 10.99
N GLU A 117 -1.43 16.35 11.63
CA GLU A 117 -2.74 16.82 12.07
C GLU A 117 -3.69 16.84 10.88
N PRO A 118 -4.91 16.28 11.02
CA PRO A 118 -5.84 16.22 9.92
C PRO A 118 -6.13 17.64 9.45
N THR A 119 -5.75 17.94 8.20
CA THR A 119 -6.05 19.23 7.58
C THR A 119 -7.57 19.38 7.53
N ILE A 120 -8.08 20.62 7.53
CA ILE A 120 -9.53 20.90 7.54
C ILE A 120 -10.27 20.09 6.46
N GLY A 121 -9.69 19.95 5.25
CA GLY A 121 -10.24 19.13 4.17
C GLY A 121 -10.35 17.62 4.47
N ASP A 122 -9.47 17.08 5.31
CA ASP A 122 -9.50 15.67 5.72
C ASP A 122 -10.56 15.41 6.79
N LYS A 123 -10.77 16.36 7.71
CA LYS A 123 -11.86 16.30 8.69
C LYS A 123 -13.23 16.30 7.99
N VAL A 124 -13.37 17.12 6.95
CA VAL A 124 -14.59 17.19 6.12
C VAL A 124 -14.81 15.87 5.36
N LYS A 125 -13.78 15.31 4.71
CA LYS A 125 -13.89 14.00 4.06
C LYS A 125 -14.28 12.89 5.04
N TYR A 126 -13.67 12.86 6.22
CA TYR A 126 -13.98 11.88 7.27
C TYR A 126 -15.43 12.00 7.77
N ALA A 127 -15.94 13.22 7.93
CA ALA A 127 -17.34 13.47 8.27
C ALA A 127 -18.30 13.00 7.15
N PHE A 128 -17.98 13.30 5.89
CA PHE A 128 -18.78 12.85 4.75
C PHE A 128 -18.78 11.33 4.59
N THR A 129 -17.65 10.65 4.79
CA THR A 129 -17.59 9.18 4.74
C THR A 129 -18.41 8.55 5.85
N ARG A 130 -18.34 9.07 7.08
CA ARG A 130 -19.12 8.57 8.21
C ARG A 130 -20.62 8.80 8.02
N ALA A 131 -21.02 9.95 7.47
CA ALA A 131 -22.41 10.22 7.11
C ALA A 131 -22.91 9.26 6.03
N LYS A 132 -22.12 9.03 4.97
CA LYS A 132 -22.47 8.09 3.90
C LYS A 132 -22.62 6.66 4.40
N GLU A 133 -21.75 6.21 5.29
CA GLU A 133 -21.84 4.89 5.93
C GLU A 133 -23.07 4.77 6.83
N TYR A 134 -23.39 5.80 7.63
CA TYR A 134 -24.60 5.84 8.44
C TYR A 134 -25.86 5.77 7.57
N PHE A 135 -25.96 6.61 6.54
CA PHE A 135 -27.10 6.60 5.61
C PHE A 135 -27.26 5.24 4.92
N ASN A 136 -26.16 4.65 4.41
CA ASN A 136 -26.20 3.31 3.81
C ASN A 136 -26.60 2.22 4.81
N SER A 137 -26.19 2.32 6.08
CA SER A 137 -26.59 1.35 7.12
C SER A 137 -28.08 1.45 7.48
N VAL A 138 -28.65 2.66 7.44
CA VAL A 138 -30.06 2.91 7.74
C VAL A 138 -30.96 2.51 6.58
N THR A 139 -30.55 2.76 5.33
CA THR A 139 -31.33 2.33 4.15
C THR A 139 -31.27 0.82 3.93
N LYS A 140 -30.10 0.19 4.13
CA LYS A 140 -29.94 -1.27 3.94
C LYS A 140 -30.67 -2.10 5.01
N LYS A 141 -30.94 -1.54 6.20
CA LYS A 141 -31.75 -2.18 7.24
C LYS A 141 -33.25 -2.20 6.93
N LYS A 142 -33.71 -1.45 5.92
CA LYS A 142 -35.13 -1.32 5.55
C LYS A 142 -35.57 -2.26 4.42
N GLU A 143 -34.64 -2.85 3.67
CA GLU A 143 -34.92 -3.81 2.57
C GLU A 143 -34.93 -5.29 3.00
N SER A 144 -34.60 -5.59 4.26
CA SER A 144 -34.71 -6.93 4.82
C SER A 144 -35.94 -7.05 5.73
N LYS A 145 -37.14 -7.01 5.14
CA LYS A 145 -38.38 -7.47 5.77
C LYS A 145 -39.39 -7.88 4.70
#